data_AF-A0A5K4FBV9-F1
#
_entry.id   AF-A0A5K4FBV9-F1
#
_cell.length_a   1.000
_cell.length_b   1.000
_cell.length_c   1.000
_cell.angle_alpha   90.00
_cell.angle_beta   90.00
_cell.angle_gamma   90.00
#
_symmetry.space_group_name_H-M   'P 1'
#
loop_
_entity.id
_entity.type
_entity.pdbx_description
1 polymer ?
#
loop_
_entity_poly.entity_id
_entity_poly.type
_entity_poly.pdbx_seq_one_letter_code
_entity_poly.pdbx_strand_id
1 'polypeptide(L)'
;MSYKRKRKDRLSVRATLRLKSGKTLDYRPGDSISIIPENNTQTVAWLLQRLTLGSLHDADTLFTHEVIATKHRSLPEWSHFTCPLSLRYLLTYCCELYIPITRRILRLLADYCFDDNVNPVSAERQRNRLLEFCSEEGKKMFEKYIQKPGLNLLDILSTFSCCRPSFIRLLEILPTLQPRSYTLINPVDKQLSREQELSIIFTRVDFEYPESDKHVSFIDRYPPRRHGTCTGWLEKIMVWS
;
A
#
# COMPACT_ATOMS: atom_id res chain seq x y z
N MET A 1 -24.43 16.81 8.48
CA MET A 1 -24.83 15.93 7.36
C MET A 1 -24.41 14.51 7.70
N SER A 2 -25.35 13.66 8.10
CA SER A 2 -25.09 12.27 8.50
C SER A 2 -25.13 11.39 7.25
N TYR A 3 -23.98 10.84 6.85
CA TYR A 3 -23.91 9.90 5.73
C TYR A 3 -24.38 8.52 6.22
N LYS A 4 -25.63 8.17 5.89
CA LYS A 4 -26.12 6.78 5.99
C LYS A 4 -25.39 5.95 4.93
N ARG A 5 -24.45 5.12 5.38
CA ARG A 5 -23.77 4.10 4.56
C ARG A 5 -24.82 3.09 4.09
N LYS A 6 -25.29 3.18 2.84
CA LYS A 6 -26.11 2.14 2.21
C LYS A 6 -25.32 0.82 2.31
N ARG A 7 -25.84 -0.16 3.03
CA ARG A 7 -25.19 -1.44 3.28
C ARG A 7 -25.32 -2.28 2.00
N LYS A 8 -24.39 -2.09 1.07
CA LYS A 8 -24.25 -2.91 -0.14
C LYS A 8 -23.89 -4.34 0.27
N ASP A 9 -24.32 -5.33 -0.53
CA ASP A 9 -24.03 -6.74 -0.29
C ASP A 9 -22.53 -6.94 -0.10
N ARG A 10 -22.15 -7.43 1.08
CA ARG A 10 -20.77 -7.70 1.43
C ARG A 10 -20.42 -9.10 0.92
N LEU A 11 -19.45 -9.19 0.02
CA LEU A 11 -18.94 -10.49 -0.44
C LEU A 11 -18.13 -11.15 0.69
N SER A 12 -18.67 -12.22 1.25
CA SER A 12 -17.95 -13.08 2.20
C SER A 12 -17.50 -14.34 1.49
N VAL A 13 -16.21 -14.65 1.62
CA VAL A 13 -15.55 -15.74 0.90
C VAL A 13 -14.96 -16.71 1.91
N ARG A 14 -15.17 -18.00 1.67
CA ARG A 14 -14.42 -19.07 2.33
C ARG A 14 -13.20 -19.40 1.46
N ALA A 15 -12.02 -19.30 2.05
CA ALA A 15 -10.77 -19.66 1.40
C ALA A 15 -10.21 -20.93 2.04
N THR A 16 -9.73 -21.87 1.24
CA THR A 16 -8.97 -23.03 1.71
C THR A 16 -7.54 -22.94 1.21
N LEU A 17 -6.59 -22.84 2.14
CA LEU A 17 -5.16 -22.81 1.89
C LEU A 17 -4.63 -24.23 2.03
N ARG A 18 -3.93 -24.74 1.01
CA ARG A 18 -3.26 -26.04 1.09
C ARG A 18 -1.78 -25.82 1.39
N LEU A 19 -1.28 -26.43 2.46
CA LEU A 19 0.15 -26.42 2.75
C LEU A 19 0.89 -27.34 1.78
N LYS A 20 2.12 -26.95 1.42
CA LYS A 20 2.99 -27.80 0.59
C LYS A 20 3.25 -29.13 1.29
N SER A 21 3.34 -30.21 0.51
CA SER A 21 3.70 -31.53 1.02
C SER A 21 4.93 -31.48 1.94
N GLY A 22 4.85 -32.18 3.08
CA GLY A 22 5.87 -32.17 4.13
C GLY A 22 5.86 -30.95 5.06
N LYS A 23 4.91 -30.02 4.91
CA LYS A 23 4.68 -28.92 5.86
C LYS A 23 3.37 -29.13 6.62
N THR A 24 3.43 -29.01 7.94
CA THR A 24 2.28 -29.05 8.84
C THR A 24 2.37 -27.89 9.82
N LEU A 25 1.21 -27.42 10.26
CA LEU A 25 1.03 -26.44 11.31
C LEU A 25 0.14 -27.02 12.40
N ASP A 26 0.62 -26.97 13.63
CA ASP A 26 -0.20 -27.27 14.79
C ASP A 26 -1.12 -26.07 15.06
N TYR A 27 -2.43 -26.32 15.12
CA TYR A 27 -3.42 -25.32 15.48
C TYR A 27 -4.61 -25.96 16.20
N ARG A 28 -5.37 -25.13 16.90
CA ARG A 28 -6.67 -25.45 17.50
C ARG A 28 -7.77 -24.63 16.83
N PRO A 29 -9.02 -25.12 16.80
CA PRO A 29 -10.13 -24.35 16.24
C PRO A 29 -10.28 -23.06 17.05
N GLY A 30 -10.34 -21.93 16.34
CA GLY A 30 -10.32 -20.60 16.96
C GLY A 30 -8.93 -19.93 16.96
N ASP A 31 -7.85 -20.65 16.68
CA ASP A 31 -6.54 -20.03 16.46
C ASP A 31 -6.54 -19.12 15.24
N SER A 32 -5.58 -18.18 15.20
CA SER A 32 -5.42 -17.26 14.09
C SER A 32 -4.19 -17.60 13.24
N ILE A 33 -4.35 -17.53 11.92
CA ILE A 33 -3.24 -17.53 10.96
C ILE A 33 -3.03 -16.10 10.45
N SER A 34 -1.78 -15.66 10.36
CA SER A 34 -1.44 -14.37 9.77
C SER A 34 -0.94 -14.56 8.34
N ILE A 35 -1.55 -13.86 7.40
CA ILE A 35 -1.21 -13.91 5.98
C ILE A 35 -0.54 -12.59 5.59
N ILE A 36 0.65 -12.66 5.01
CA ILE A 36 1.34 -11.51 4.43
C ILE A 36 0.91 -11.40 2.97
N PRO A 37 0.15 -10.36 2.57
CA PRO A 37 -0.30 -10.21 1.20
C PRO A 37 0.80 -9.61 0.32
N GLU A 38 0.60 -9.65 -1.00
CA GLU A 38 1.36 -8.84 -1.95
C GLU A 38 0.58 -7.57 -2.28
N ASN A 39 1.31 -6.47 -2.52
CA ASN A 39 0.70 -5.30 -3.15
C ASN A 39 0.31 -5.60 -4.60
N ASN A 40 -0.73 -4.92 -5.08
CA ASN A 40 -1.20 -5.07 -6.44
C ASN A 40 -0.10 -4.69 -7.46
N THR A 41 0.19 -5.58 -8.39
CA THR A 41 1.25 -5.42 -9.41
C THR A 41 1.08 -4.15 -10.26
N GLN A 42 -0.14 -3.77 -10.62
CA GLN A 42 -0.42 -2.55 -11.39
C GLN A 42 -0.15 -1.29 -10.55
N THR A 43 -0.51 -1.32 -9.26
CA THR A 43 -0.20 -0.25 -8.33
C THR A 43 1.32 -0.09 -8.14
N VAL A 44 2.05 -1.20 -7.97
CA VAL A 44 3.51 -1.18 -7.85
C VAL A 44 4.15 -0.65 -9.13
N ALA A 45 3.73 -1.14 -10.30
CA ALA A 45 4.23 -0.68 -11.59
C ALA A 45 3.98 0.83 -11.80
N TRP A 46 2.77 1.30 -11.50
CA TRP A 46 2.45 2.72 -11.55
C TRP A 46 3.33 3.52 -10.60
N LEU A 47 3.46 3.10 -9.34
CA LEU A 47 4.26 3.81 -8.34
C LEU A 47 5.72 3.93 -8.79
N LEU A 48 6.31 2.86 -9.32
CA LEU A 48 7.68 2.87 -9.83
C LEU A 48 7.91 3.92 -10.93
N GLN A 49 6.93 4.12 -11.82
CA GLN A 49 6.99 5.17 -12.85
C GLN A 49 6.93 6.59 -12.28
N ARG A 50 6.49 6.75 -11.02
CA ARG A 50 6.39 8.04 -10.33
C ARG A 50 7.65 8.39 -9.54
N LEU A 51 8.56 7.45 -9.33
CA LEU A 51 9.76 7.65 -8.52
C LEU A 51 10.97 8.00 -9.37
N THR A 52 11.93 8.68 -8.74
CA THR A 52 13.28 8.74 -9.28
C THR A 52 14.11 7.58 -8.73
N LEU A 53 14.81 6.88 -9.63
CA LEU A 53 15.60 5.69 -9.32
C LEU A 53 17.02 6.01 -8.86
N GLY A 54 17.44 7.27 -8.94
CA GLY A 54 18.80 7.69 -8.56
C GLY A 54 19.84 7.00 -9.42
N SER A 55 20.75 6.25 -8.80
CA SER A 55 21.81 5.50 -9.47
C SER A 55 21.38 4.10 -9.93
N LEU A 56 20.16 3.65 -9.63
CA LEU A 56 19.66 2.37 -10.11
C LEU A 56 19.34 2.46 -11.61
N HIS A 57 19.73 1.44 -12.37
CA HIS A 57 19.38 1.35 -13.80
C HIS A 57 17.87 1.17 -13.98
N ASP A 58 17.27 0.28 -13.20
CA ASP A 58 15.83 0.02 -13.16
C ASP A 58 15.37 -0.43 -11.76
N ALA A 59 14.07 -0.68 -11.61
CA ALA A 59 13.48 -1.09 -10.34
C ALA A 59 13.84 -2.52 -9.89
N ASP A 60 14.40 -3.32 -10.79
CA ASP A 60 14.79 -4.72 -10.57
C ASP A 60 16.29 -4.86 -10.28
N THR A 61 17.05 -3.78 -10.49
CA THR A 61 18.45 -3.65 -10.10
C THR A 61 18.60 -3.92 -8.61
N LEU A 62 19.40 -4.93 -8.28
CA LEU A 62 19.66 -5.32 -6.90
C LEU A 62 20.60 -4.30 -6.24
N PHE A 63 20.29 -3.95 -4.99
CA PHE A 63 21.14 -3.13 -4.16
C PHE A 63 21.21 -3.70 -2.74
N THR A 64 22.29 -3.37 -2.05
CA THR A 64 22.42 -3.53 -0.60
C THR A 64 22.17 -2.20 0.07
N HIS A 65 21.69 -2.23 1.31
CA HIS A 65 21.42 -1.03 2.09
C HIS A 65 22.13 -1.08 3.43
N GLU A 66 22.51 0.09 3.92
CA GLU A 66 22.91 0.28 5.31
C GLU A 66 21.95 1.30 5.92
N VAL A 67 21.40 0.97 7.08
CA VAL A 67 20.46 1.86 7.76
C VAL A 67 21.18 2.64 8.85
N ILE A 68 21.24 3.95 8.64
CA ILE A 68 21.76 4.89 9.64
C ILE A 68 20.65 5.12 10.66
N ALA A 69 20.64 4.33 11.73
CA ALA A 69 19.65 4.43 12.78
C ALA A 69 19.72 5.81 13.48
N THR A 70 18.59 6.50 13.53
CA THR A 70 18.40 7.66 14.41
C THR A 70 17.59 7.19 15.63
N LYS A 71 17.90 7.73 16.82
CA LYS A 71 17.39 7.27 18.13
C LYS A 71 15.85 7.23 18.30
N HIS A 72 15.07 7.63 17.31
CA HIS A 72 13.65 7.92 17.44
C HIS A 72 12.73 7.16 16.49
N ARG A 73 13.22 6.16 15.74
CA ARG A 73 12.36 5.41 14.82
C ARG A 73 12.70 3.92 14.77
N SER A 74 11.69 3.07 14.97
CA SER A 74 11.80 1.64 14.67
C SER A 74 12.04 1.47 13.17
N LEU A 75 13.03 0.64 12.84
CA LEU A 75 13.34 0.36 11.45
C LEU A 75 12.31 -0.61 10.87
N PRO A 76 11.98 -0.49 9.57
CA PRO A 76 11.10 -1.46 8.93
C PRO A 76 11.79 -2.82 8.83
N GLU A 77 11.02 -3.91 8.83
CA GLU A 77 11.56 -5.28 8.92
C GLU A 77 12.60 -5.58 7.82
N TRP A 78 12.32 -5.12 6.59
CA TRP A 78 13.20 -5.31 5.43
C TRP A 78 14.59 -4.67 5.60
N SER A 79 14.73 -3.69 6.50
CA SER A 79 16.02 -3.07 6.78
C SER A 79 17.02 -4.02 7.42
N HIS A 80 16.54 -5.10 8.06
CA HIS A 80 17.37 -6.12 8.66
C HIS A 80 17.85 -7.19 7.66
N PHE A 81 17.35 -7.16 6.42
CA PHE A 81 17.79 -8.10 5.39
C PHE A 81 19.21 -7.76 4.94
N THR A 82 20.08 -8.76 4.95
CA THR A 82 21.49 -8.66 4.52
C THR A 82 21.70 -9.11 3.08
N CYS A 83 20.70 -9.74 2.46
CA CYS A 83 20.75 -10.10 1.05
C CYS A 83 20.42 -8.88 0.16
N PRO A 84 20.97 -8.82 -1.07
CA PRO A 84 20.57 -7.81 -2.04
C PRO A 84 19.08 -7.88 -2.35
N LEU A 85 18.42 -6.73 -2.42
CA LEU A 85 16.99 -6.58 -2.72
C LEU A 85 16.80 -5.67 -3.92
N SER A 86 15.66 -5.79 -4.60
CA SER A 86 15.24 -4.82 -5.61
C SER A 86 14.15 -3.89 -5.06
N LEU A 87 14.03 -2.70 -5.65
CA LEU A 87 12.97 -1.76 -5.29
C LEU A 87 11.58 -2.36 -5.56
N ARG A 88 11.43 -3.10 -6.67
CA ARG A 88 10.18 -3.80 -6.98
C ARG A 88 9.83 -4.82 -5.91
N TYR A 89 10.80 -5.58 -5.40
CA TYR A 89 10.58 -6.55 -4.33
C TYR A 89 10.08 -5.85 -3.06
N LEU A 90 10.76 -4.78 -2.63
CA LEU A 90 10.37 -4.02 -1.44
C LEU A 90 8.94 -3.47 -1.54
N LEU A 91 8.59 -2.86 -2.67
CA LEU A 91 7.24 -2.31 -2.88
C LEU A 91 6.17 -3.38 -3.06
N THR A 92 6.53 -4.58 -3.50
CA THR A 92 5.57 -5.69 -3.67
C THR A 92 5.28 -6.40 -2.35
N TYR A 93 6.32 -6.66 -1.55
CA TYR A 93 6.26 -7.60 -0.42
C TYR A 93 6.47 -6.96 0.96
N CYS A 94 7.14 -5.82 1.03
CA CYS A 94 7.69 -5.32 2.30
C CYS A 94 7.06 -4.01 2.78
N CYS A 95 6.51 -3.18 1.89
CA CYS A 95 6.04 -1.84 2.23
C CYS A 95 4.51 -1.71 2.15
N GLU A 96 3.90 -1.07 3.14
CA GLU A 96 2.48 -0.67 3.05
C GLU A 96 2.37 0.59 2.20
N LEU A 97 1.74 0.49 1.03
CA LEU A 97 1.67 1.60 0.07
C LEU A 97 0.54 2.60 0.38
N TYR A 98 -0.56 2.12 0.95
CA TYR A 98 -1.76 2.92 1.16
C TYR A 98 -1.75 3.62 2.51
N ILE A 99 -0.71 4.41 2.76
CA ILE A 99 -0.55 5.12 4.04
C ILE A 99 -1.36 6.41 4.07
N PRO A 100 -1.95 6.77 5.22
CA PRO A 100 -2.59 8.07 5.39
C PRO A 100 -1.53 9.17 5.33
N ILE A 101 -1.89 10.28 4.69
CA ILE A 101 -0.99 11.40 4.50
C ILE A 101 -0.99 12.31 5.73
N THR A 102 0.20 12.77 6.12
CA THR A 102 0.40 13.74 7.20
C THR A 102 1.00 15.03 6.64
N ARG A 103 0.81 16.16 7.35
CA ARG A 103 1.48 17.43 7.01
C ARG A 103 3.00 17.29 6.88
N ARG A 104 3.63 16.44 7.71
CA ARG A 104 5.07 16.14 7.64
C ARG A 104 5.45 15.47 6.32
N ILE A 105 4.66 14.50 5.87
CA ILE A 105 4.89 13.84 4.58
C ILE A 105 4.74 14.85 3.43
N LEU A 106 3.71 15.70 3.45
CA LEU A 106 3.54 16.74 2.42
C LEU A 106 4.72 17.71 2.37
N ARG A 107 5.21 18.15 3.53
CA ARG A 107 6.39 19.04 3.58
C ARG A 107 7.61 18.40 2.93
N LEU A 108 7.83 17.11 3.20
CA LEU A 108 8.93 16.35 2.60
C LEU A 108 8.74 16.23 1.10
N LEU A 109 7.54 15.85 0.64
CA LEU A 109 7.22 15.67 -0.77
C LEU A 109 7.35 16.97 -1.58
N ALA A 110 7.10 18.14 -0.99
CA ALA A 110 7.23 19.43 -1.67
C ALA A 110 8.65 19.66 -2.23
N ASP A 111 9.68 19.10 -1.59
CA ASP A 111 11.06 19.20 -2.07
C ASP A 111 11.34 18.33 -3.30
N TYR A 112 10.40 17.44 -3.67
CA TYR A 112 10.49 16.55 -4.83
C TYR A 112 9.52 16.91 -5.94
N CYS A 113 9.01 18.14 -5.96
CA CYS A 113 8.24 18.66 -7.08
C CYS A 113 9.17 19.22 -8.16
N PHE A 114 9.55 18.36 -9.11
CA PHE A 114 10.36 18.69 -10.27
C PHE A 114 9.92 17.77 -11.42
N ASP A 115 9.81 18.31 -12.63
CA ASP A 115 9.58 17.48 -13.81
C ASP A 115 10.12 18.22 -15.04
N ASP A 116 11.21 17.70 -15.62
CA ASP A 116 11.85 18.28 -16.79
C ASP A 116 10.96 18.21 -18.04
N ASN A 117 9.94 17.35 -18.03
CA ASN A 117 9.00 17.18 -19.14
C ASN A 117 7.71 18.01 -18.95
N VAL A 118 7.56 18.70 -17.82
CA VAL A 118 6.38 19.53 -17.53
C VAL A 118 6.83 20.98 -17.39
N ASN A 119 5.96 21.92 -17.78
CA ASN A 119 6.22 23.35 -17.61
C ASN A 119 6.68 23.66 -16.16
N PRO A 120 7.86 24.29 -15.94
CA PRO A 120 8.39 24.65 -14.63
C PRO A 120 7.39 25.39 -13.72
N VAL A 121 6.51 26.21 -14.32
CA VAL A 121 5.44 26.92 -13.60
C VAL A 121 4.45 25.96 -12.92
N SER A 122 4.21 24.79 -13.51
CA SER A 122 3.36 23.75 -12.94
C SER A 122 4.01 23.09 -11.72
N ALA A 123 5.32 22.78 -11.81
CA ALA A 123 6.05 22.17 -10.71
C ALA A 123 6.11 23.10 -9.49
N GLU A 124 6.40 24.38 -9.69
CA GLU A 124 6.39 25.39 -8.63
C GLU A 124 5.00 25.55 -8.01
N ARG A 125 3.94 25.61 -8.82
CA ARG A 125 2.56 25.68 -8.31
C ARG A 125 2.19 24.48 -7.44
N GLN A 126 2.56 23.27 -7.87
CA GLN A 126 2.32 22.05 -7.12
C GLN A 126 3.12 22.01 -5.81
N ARG A 127 4.40 22.40 -5.86
CA ARG A 127 5.26 22.59 -4.68
C ARG A 127 4.61 23.54 -3.68
N ASN A 128 4.24 24.74 -4.12
CA ASN A 128 3.65 25.76 -3.26
C ASN A 128 2.34 25.30 -2.64
N ARG A 129 1.53 24.52 -3.38
CA ARG A 129 0.29 23.96 -2.85
C ARG A 129 0.55 22.90 -1.77
N LEU A 130 1.56 22.04 -1.93
CA LEU A 130 1.98 21.11 -0.87
C LEU A 130 2.47 21.86 0.38
N LEU A 131 3.24 22.93 0.18
CA LEU A 131 3.73 23.78 1.28
C LEU A 131 2.60 24.49 2.02
N GLU A 132 1.60 25.02 1.31
CA GLU A 132 0.40 25.61 1.89
C GLU A 132 -0.33 24.57 2.77
N PHE A 133 -0.59 23.36 2.26
CA PHE A 133 -1.24 22.32 3.06
C PHE A 133 -0.47 21.93 4.33
N CYS A 134 0.86 22.09 4.34
CA CYS A 134 1.69 21.77 5.49
C CYS A 134 1.99 22.96 6.41
N SER A 135 1.57 24.19 6.07
CA SER A 135 1.73 25.38 6.92
C SER A 135 0.72 25.40 8.08
N GLU A 136 0.92 26.31 9.04
CA GLU A 136 -0.03 26.46 10.15
C GLU A 136 -1.38 27.02 9.68
N GLU A 137 -1.35 27.98 8.76
CA GLU A 137 -2.53 28.61 8.16
C GLU A 137 -3.32 27.60 7.32
N GLY A 138 -2.63 26.66 6.65
CA GLY A 138 -3.23 25.64 5.81
C GLY A 138 -3.83 24.45 6.55
N LYS A 139 -3.75 24.36 7.88
CA LYS A 139 -4.24 23.22 8.66
C LYS A 139 -5.71 22.88 8.36
N LYS A 140 -6.59 23.88 8.31
CA LYS A 140 -8.02 23.68 7.98
C LYS A 140 -8.23 23.16 6.56
N MET A 141 -7.39 23.59 5.62
CA MET A 141 -7.43 23.14 4.22
C MET A 141 -6.96 21.69 4.11
N PHE A 142 -5.87 21.33 4.78
CA PHE A 142 -5.39 19.96 4.88
C PHE A 142 -6.47 19.03 5.46
N GLU A 143 -7.08 19.43 6.58
CA GLU A 143 -8.16 18.67 7.20
C GLU A 143 -9.34 18.46 6.25
N LYS A 144 -9.76 19.52 5.55
CA LYS A 144 -10.91 19.50 4.64
C LYS A 144 -10.68 18.67 3.38
N TYR A 145 -9.53 18.80 2.74
CA TYR A 145 -9.29 18.26 1.40
C TYR A 145 -8.45 16.97 1.39
N ILE A 146 -7.71 16.67 2.47
CA ILE A 146 -6.82 15.50 2.52
C ILE A 146 -7.26 14.56 3.63
N GLN A 147 -7.35 15.04 4.88
CA GLN A 147 -7.59 14.15 6.03
C GLN A 147 -9.02 13.62 6.09
N LYS A 148 -10.04 14.48 5.99
CA LYS A 148 -11.46 14.07 6.05
C LYS A 148 -11.86 13.15 4.88
N PRO A 149 -11.42 13.40 3.63
CA PRO A 149 -11.63 12.47 2.54
C PRO A 149 -10.82 11.18 2.66
N GLY A 150 -9.82 11.12 3.54
CA GLY A 150 -8.99 9.93 3.76
C GLY A 150 -8.00 9.68 2.63
N LEU A 151 -7.43 10.73 2.03
CA LEU A 151 -6.46 10.58 0.95
C LEU A 151 -5.17 9.89 1.45
N ASN A 152 -4.67 8.99 0.63
CA ASN A 152 -3.45 8.24 0.88
C ASN A 152 -2.28 8.75 0.03
N LEU A 153 -1.07 8.23 0.26
CA LEU A 153 0.14 8.64 -0.44
C LEU A 153 0.02 8.58 -1.97
N LEU A 154 -0.59 7.52 -2.50
CA LEU A 154 -0.74 7.35 -3.93
C LEU A 154 -1.72 8.38 -4.52
N ASP A 155 -2.77 8.77 -3.77
CA ASP A 155 -3.68 9.86 -4.16
C ASP A 155 -2.93 11.18 -4.30
N ILE A 156 -2.02 11.47 -3.37
CA ILE A 156 -1.17 12.66 -3.44
C ILE A 156 -0.21 12.58 -4.62
N LEU A 157 0.51 11.47 -4.82
CA LEU A 157 1.45 11.33 -5.93
C LEU A 157 0.78 11.35 -7.31
N SER A 158 -0.50 11.00 -7.39
CA SER A 158 -1.31 11.11 -8.61
C SER A 158 -1.85 12.53 -8.82
N THR A 159 -2.31 13.18 -7.75
CA THR A 159 -2.81 14.58 -7.81
C THR A 159 -1.69 15.57 -8.13
N PHE A 160 -0.51 15.35 -7.54
CA PHE A 160 0.66 16.19 -7.74
C PHE A 160 1.63 15.50 -8.71
N SER A 161 1.30 15.57 -10.01
CA SER A 161 2.02 14.89 -11.09
C SER A 161 3.51 15.25 -11.19
N CYS A 162 3.91 16.45 -10.73
CA CYS A 162 5.32 16.87 -10.69
C CYS A 162 6.06 16.36 -9.46
N CYS A 163 5.37 15.79 -8.47
CA CYS A 163 5.99 15.19 -7.29
C CYS A 163 6.61 13.82 -7.63
N ARG A 164 7.94 13.77 -7.72
CA ARG A 164 8.73 12.60 -8.13
C ARG A 164 9.76 12.24 -7.04
N PRO A 165 9.32 11.76 -5.86
CA PRO A 165 10.24 11.46 -4.77
C PRO A 165 11.26 10.40 -5.17
N SER A 166 12.48 10.49 -4.64
CA SER A 166 13.44 9.41 -4.80
C SER A 166 12.97 8.16 -4.06
N PHE A 167 13.32 6.99 -4.59
CA PHE A 167 12.91 5.74 -3.96
C PHE A 167 13.41 5.63 -2.50
N ILE A 168 14.60 6.16 -2.21
CA ILE A 168 15.17 6.20 -0.84
C ILE A 168 14.22 6.96 0.10
N ARG A 169 13.76 8.14 -0.32
CA ARG A 169 12.87 8.98 0.50
C ARG A 169 11.48 8.40 0.61
N LEU A 170 11.02 7.69 -0.41
CA LEU A 170 9.80 6.91 -0.32
C LEU A 170 9.94 5.80 0.73
N LEU A 171 11.02 5.01 0.70
CA LEU A 171 11.28 3.94 1.67
C LEU A 171 11.42 4.47 3.10
N GLU A 172 11.93 5.68 3.29
CA GLU A 172 11.91 6.36 4.58
C GLU A 172 10.50 6.66 5.06
N ILE A 173 9.49 6.82 4.21
CA ILE A 173 8.13 7.18 4.63
C ILE A 173 7.26 5.94 4.83
N LEU A 174 7.45 4.92 4.00
CA LEU A 174 6.61 3.73 4.00
C LEU A 174 6.90 2.84 5.22
N PRO A 175 5.86 2.45 6.00
CA PRO A 175 5.98 1.45 7.03
C PRO A 175 5.99 0.03 6.44
N THR A 176 6.35 -0.95 7.28
CA THR A 176 6.32 -2.37 6.92
C THR A 176 4.89 -2.82 6.57
N LEU A 177 4.75 -3.58 5.49
CA LEU A 177 3.51 -4.26 5.12
C LEU A 177 3.14 -5.28 6.20
N GLN A 178 2.01 -5.05 6.86
CA GLN A 178 1.62 -5.87 8.01
C GLN A 178 0.96 -7.19 7.57
N PRO A 179 1.22 -8.32 8.25
CA PRO A 179 0.39 -9.51 8.12
C PRO A 179 -1.06 -9.23 8.53
N ARG A 180 -2.02 -9.90 7.91
CA ARG A 180 -3.45 -9.84 8.27
C ARG A 180 -3.88 -11.15 8.89
N SER A 181 -4.37 -11.09 10.13
CA SER A 181 -4.79 -12.27 10.90
C SER A 181 -6.23 -12.68 10.56
N TYR A 182 -6.43 -13.99 10.38
CA TYR A 182 -7.71 -14.62 10.11
C TYR A 182 -7.89 -15.82 11.03
N THR A 183 -9.11 -16.05 11.51
CA THR A 183 -9.44 -17.21 12.34
C THR A 183 -9.55 -18.46 11.49
N LEU A 184 -8.88 -19.53 11.91
CA LEU A 184 -8.99 -20.86 11.33
C LEU A 184 -10.32 -21.49 11.73
N ILE A 185 -11.05 -21.99 10.72
CA ILE A 185 -12.39 -22.60 10.92
C ILE A 185 -12.41 -24.11 10.73
N ASN A 186 -11.26 -24.72 10.45
CA ASN A 186 -11.17 -26.16 10.30
C ASN A 186 -11.44 -26.86 11.63
N PRO A 187 -12.08 -28.04 11.60
CA PRO A 187 -11.92 -28.98 12.69
C PRO A 187 -10.45 -29.41 12.79
N VAL A 188 -10.00 -29.85 13.97
CA VAL A 188 -8.67 -30.46 14.10
C VAL A 188 -8.72 -31.81 13.42
N ASP A 189 -8.18 -31.90 12.21
CA ASP A 189 -7.95 -33.18 11.56
C ASP A 189 -6.50 -33.61 11.78
N LYS A 190 -6.31 -34.73 12.47
CA LYS A 190 -5.00 -35.33 12.76
C LYS A 190 -4.57 -36.36 11.71
N GLN A 191 -5.30 -36.50 10.60
CA GLN A 191 -4.89 -37.41 9.53
C GLN A 191 -3.65 -36.87 8.79
N LEU A 192 -2.49 -37.26 9.31
CA LEU A 192 -1.13 -36.95 8.83
C LEU A 192 -0.81 -37.46 7.42
N SER A 193 -1.71 -38.22 6.78
CA SER A 193 -1.47 -38.81 5.45
C SER A 193 -1.89 -37.93 4.28
N ARG A 194 -2.54 -36.78 4.53
CA ARG A 194 -2.99 -35.84 3.49
C ARG A 194 -2.32 -34.47 3.65
N GLU A 195 -2.17 -33.74 2.55
CA GLU A 195 -1.75 -32.34 2.57
C GLU A 195 -2.71 -31.54 3.47
N GLN A 196 -2.17 -30.82 4.46
CA GLN A 196 -2.99 -30.11 5.42
C GLN A 196 -3.68 -28.92 4.76
N GLU A 197 -5.00 -28.83 4.96
CA GLU A 197 -5.83 -27.74 4.46
C GLU A 197 -6.26 -26.82 5.61
N LEU A 198 -6.13 -25.51 5.42
CA LEU A 198 -6.49 -24.47 6.36
C LEU A 198 -7.54 -23.55 5.72
N SER A 199 -8.77 -23.66 6.20
CA SER A 199 -9.91 -22.83 5.86
C SER A 199 -9.99 -21.57 6.72
N ILE A 200 -10.24 -20.44 6.07
CA ILE A 200 -10.60 -19.17 6.70
C ILE A 200 -11.86 -18.60 6.03
N ILE A 201 -12.56 -17.72 6.74
CA ILE A 201 -13.62 -16.88 6.16
C ILE A 201 -13.22 -15.43 6.30
N PHE A 202 -13.36 -14.67 5.21
CA PHE A 202 -13.20 -13.23 5.27
C PHE A 202 -14.25 -12.52 4.44
N THR A 203 -14.56 -11.28 4.82
CA THR A 203 -15.35 -10.37 4.01
C THR A 203 -14.42 -9.49 3.18
N ARG A 204 -14.67 -9.40 1.87
CA ARG A 204 -13.91 -8.50 0.99
C ARG A 204 -14.10 -7.06 1.45
N VAL A 205 -12.99 -6.35 1.59
CA VAL A 205 -13.02 -4.94 1.97
C VAL A 205 -13.11 -4.14 0.69
N ASP A 206 -14.25 -3.51 0.44
CA ASP A 206 -14.47 -2.67 -0.73
C ASP A 206 -14.33 -1.19 -0.36
N PHE A 207 -13.61 -0.44 -1.20
CA PHE A 207 -13.52 1.01 -1.15
C PHE A 207 -14.33 1.59 -2.32
N GLU A 208 -15.19 2.55 -2.00
CA GLU A 208 -15.98 3.28 -2.98
C GLU A 208 -15.38 4.67 -3.15
N TYR A 209 -15.15 5.07 -4.40
CA TYR A 209 -14.81 6.44 -4.77
C TYR A 209 -16.04 7.09 -5.41
N PRO A 210 -16.34 8.37 -5.13
CA PRO A 210 -17.52 9.04 -5.68
C PRO A 210 -17.55 9.00 -7.21
N GLU A 211 -18.70 8.68 -7.81
CA GLU A 211 -18.85 8.62 -9.27
C GLU A 211 -18.75 9.98 -9.98
N SER A 212 -18.92 11.10 -9.25
CA SER A 212 -18.80 12.47 -9.77
C SER A 212 -17.40 12.82 -10.29
N ASP A 213 -16.43 11.95 -10.03
CA ASP A 213 -15.05 12.02 -10.50
C ASP A 213 -14.85 11.48 -11.92
N LYS A 214 -15.89 10.98 -12.59
CA LYS A 214 -15.83 10.49 -13.98
C LYS A 214 -15.72 11.59 -15.04
N HIS A 215 -16.08 12.84 -14.71
CA HIS A 215 -16.14 13.96 -15.66
C HIS A 215 -15.08 15.05 -15.45
N VAL A 216 -14.29 14.98 -14.38
CA VAL A 216 -13.09 15.82 -14.30
C VAL A 216 -11.97 15.04 -14.95
N SER A 217 -11.51 15.54 -16.10
CA SER A 217 -10.37 15.09 -16.89
C SER A 217 -9.04 15.18 -16.12
N PHE A 218 -8.94 14.47 -15.01
CA PHE A 218 -7.67 14.04 -14.43
C PHE A 218 -7.27 12.76 -15.13
N ILE A 219 -6.53 12.91 -16.22
CA ILE A 219 -5.75 11.81 -16.80
C ILE A 219 -4.94 11.18 -15.65
N ASP A 220 -5.08 9.87 -15.47
CA ASP A 220 -4.26 9.02 -14.60
C ASP A 220 -4.38 9.18 -13.07
N ARG A 221 -5.58 8.96 -12.54
CA ARG A 221 -5.65 8.27 -11.25
C ARG A 221 -5.01 6.89 -11.41
N TYR A 222 -3.95 6.63 -10.65
CA TYR A 222 -3.39 5.28 -10.47
C TYR A 222 -4.51 4.27 -10.22
N PRO A 223 -4.33 2.97 -10.55
CA PRO A 223 -5.39 1.97 -10.49
C PRO A 223 -6.16 2.11 -9.18
N PRO A 224 -7.43 2.57 -9.21
CA PRO A 224 -8.11 3.00 -8.01
C PRO A 224 -8.20 1.81 -7.07
N ARG A 225 -7.85 2.02 -5.79
CA ARG A 225 -7.86 0.95 -4.80
C ARG A 225 -9.29 0.50 -4.56
N ARG A 226 -9.75 -0.50 -5.31
CA ARG A 226 -11.12 -1.02 -5.12
C ARG A 226 -11.23 -1.89 -3.88
N HIS A 227 -10.16 -2.60 -3.53
CA HIS A 227 -10.18 -3.61 -2.47
C HIS A 227 -9.12 -3.38 -1.39
N GLY A 228 -9.33 -3.97 -0.21
CA GLY A 228 -8.31 -4.13 0.82
C GLY A 228 -7.08 -4.86 0.29
N THR A 229 -5.89 -4.53 0.79
CA THR A 229 -4.63 -5.11 0.30
C THR A 229 -4.65 -6.63 0.41
N CYS A 230 -4.99 -7.17 1.58
CA CYS A 230 -5.02 -8.62 1.78
C CYS A 230 -6.26 -9.28 1.18
N THR A 231 -7.46 -8.75 1.40
CA THR A 231 -8.69 -9.39 0.91
C THR A 231 -8.84 -9.34 -0.62
N GLY A 232 -8.36 -8.26 -1.27
CA GLY A 232 -8.29 -8.18 -2.72
C GLY A 232 -7.18 -9.05 -3.31
N TRP A 233 -6.05 -9.21 -2.62
CA TRP A 233 -5.00 -10.14 -3.02
C TRP A 233 -5.47 -11.60 -2.92
N LEU A 234 -6.09 -11.97 -1.80
CA LEU A 234 -6.67 -13.31 -1.58
C LEU A 234 -7.68 -13.65 -2.68
N GLU A 235 -8.60 -12.75 -3.00
CA GLU A 235 -9.55 -12.93 -4.10
C GLU A 235 -8.87 -13.16 -5.45
N LYS A 236 -7.80 -12.42 -5.75
CA LYS A 236 -7.08 -12.53 -7.02
C LYS A 236 -6.37 -13.87 -7.19
N ILE A 237 -5.84 -14.44 -6.11
CA ILE A 237 -5.08 -15.70 -6.17
C ILE A 237 -5.96 -16.95 -5.96
N MET A 238 -7.23 -16.78 -5.63
CA MET A 238 -8.16 -17.89 -5.52
C MET A 238 -8.46 -18.50 -6.87
N VAL A 239 -8.46 -19.83 -6.90
CA VAL A 239 -9.04 -20.60 -8.00
C VAL A 239 -10.51 -20.84 -7.64
N TRP A 240 -11.41 -20.31 -8.45
CA TRP A 240 -12.84 -20.54 -8.30
C TRP A 240 -13.18 -21.92 -8.86
N SER A 241 -13.70 -22.79 -7.99
CA SER A 241 -14.21 -24.12 -8.31
C SER A 241 -15.70 -24.10 -8.60
#